data_AF-T1H0B7-F1
#
_entry.id   AF-T1H0B7-F1
#
_cell.length_a   1.000
_cell.length_b   1.000
_cell.length_c   1.000
_cell.angle_alpha   90.00
_cell.angle_beta   90.00
_cell.angle_gamma   90.00
#
_symmetry.space_group_name_H-M   'P 1'
#
loop_
_entity.id
_entity.type
_entity.pdbx_description
1 polymer ?
#
loop_
_entity_poly.entity_id
_entity_poly.type
_entity_poly.pdbx_seq_one_letter_code
_entity_poly.pdbx_strand_id
1 'polypeptide(L)'
;MSNLIYSILFLTLSTVSSIVAELDAGQSYVSRDHSLTRPYPNVGKLWDFSGHTMITNNYVRLTPDLQSKSGAIWNTSPIMTKNWELQVTFKVHGKGTELFGDGFALWYAQERMMDGPVFGSKDYFSVQW
;
A
#
# COMPACT_ATOMS: atom_id res chain seq x y z
N MET A 1 45.02 0.74 -31.76
CA MET A 1 44.88 1.45 -30.47
C MET A 1 43.47 1.99 -30.24
N SER A 2 42.83 2.64 -31.22
CA SER A 2 41.46 3.18 -31.10
C SER A 2 40.40 2.14 -30.67
N ASN A 3 40.35 0.97 -31.32
CA ASN A 3 39.36 -0.06 -31.01
C ASN A 3 39.45 -0.58 -29.56
N LEU A 4 40.67 -0.69 -29.02
CA LEU A 4 40.89 -1.10 -27.63
C LEU A 4 40.34 -0.06 -26.64
N ILE A 5 40.52 1.23 -26.96
CA ILE A 5 40.00 2.33 -26.14
C ILE A 5 38.46 2.33 -26.14
N TYR A 6 37.83 2.12 -27.29
CA TYR A 6 36.36 2.01 -27.37
C TYR A 6 35.81 0.80 -26.62
N SER A 7 36.48 -0.35 -26.71
CA SER A 7 36.08 -1.55 -25.97
C SER A 7 36.19 -1.34 -24.46
N ILE A 8 37.28 -0.72 -23.99
CA ILE A 8 37.45 -0.38 -22.57
C ILE A 8 36.37 0.61 -22.11
N LEU A 9 36.12 1.67 -22.89
CA LEU A 9 35.10 2.67 -22.56
C LEU A 9 33.71 2.04 -22.45
N PHE A 10 33.35 1.17 -23.41
CA PHE A 10 32.08 0.45 -23.41
C PHE A 10 31.95 -0.50 -22.21
N LEU A 11 33.00 -1.25 -21.90
CA LEU A 11 33.04 -2.11 -20.71
C LEU A 11 32.87 -1.28 -19.43
N THR A 12 33.57 -0.15 -19.30
CA THR A 12 33.44 0.73 -18.13
C THR A 12 32.05 1.36 -18.01
N LEU A 13 31.43 1.74 -19.13
CA LEU A 13 30.09 2.33 -19.12
C LEU A 13 29.03 1.28 -18.75
N SER A 14 29.18 0.05 -19.27
CA SER A 14 28.31 -1.07 -18.96
C SER A 14 28.39 -1.44 -17.47
N THR A 15 29.60 -1.58 -16.91
CA THR A 15 29.78 -1.90 -15.49
C THR A 15 29.24 -0.80 -14.58
N VAL A 16 29.47 0.47 -14.91
CA VAL A 16 28.89 1.59 -14.15
C VAL A 16 27.36 1.56 -14.20
N SER A 17 26.76 1.29 -15.37
CA SER A 17 25.30 1.17 -15.50
C SER A 17 24.74 0.04 -14.64
N SER A 18 25.40 -1.12 -14.59
CA SER A 18 24.97 -2.25 -13.74
C SER A 18 25.05 -1.90 -12.26
N ILE A 19 26.13 -1.25 -11.81
CA ILE A 19 26.30 -0.82 -10.41
C ILE A 19 25.22 0.20 -10.03
N VAL A 20 24.91 1.16 -10.89
CA VAL A 20 23.84 2.15 -10.64
C VAL A 20 22.48 1.47 -10.53
N ALA A 21 22.17 0.50 -11.40
CA ALA A 21 20.91 -0.25 -11.33
C ALA A 21 20.78 -1.06 -10.03
N GLU A 22 21.87 -1.67 -9.56
CA GLU A 22 21.88 -2.44 -8.32
C GLU A 22 21.74 -1.54 -7.07
N LEU A 23 22.36 -0.35 -7.09
CA LEU A 23 22.21 0.65 -6.04
C LEU A 23 20.78 1.18 -5.94
N ASP A 24 20.12 1.44 -7.06
CA ASP A 24 18.72 1.88 -7.11
C ASP A 24 17.77 0.75 -6.65
N ALA A 25 18.03 -0.49 -7.07
CA ALA A 25 17.25 -1.65 -6.63
C ALA A 25 17.36 -1.94 -5.12
N GLY A 26 18.50 -1.61 -4.50
CA GLY A 26 18.73 -1.80 -3.06
C GLY A 26 18.15 -0.69 -2.16
N GLN A 27 17.72 0.44 -2.72
CA GLN A 27 17.27 1.59 -1.94
C GLN A 27 15.75 1.58 -1.78
N SER A 28 15.24 0.83 -0.80
CA SER A 28 13.81 0.84 -0.46
C SER A 28 13.42 2.18 0.19
N TYR A 29 12.73 3.03 -0.55
CA TYR A 29 12.17 4.28 -0.03
C TYR A 29 10.77 4.05 0.54
N VAL A 30 10.56 4.37 1.83
CA VAL A 30 9.24 4.34 2.44
C VAL A 30 8.48 5.61 2.05
N SER A 31 7.48 5.47 1.18
CA SER A 31 6.61 6.59 0.81
C SER A 31 5.73 6.99 2.00
N ARG A 32 6.05 8.13 2.62
CA ARG A 32 5.29 8.69 3.75
C ARG A 32 3.84 8.99 3.37
N ASP A 33 3.62 9.42 2.13
CA ASP A 33 2.30 9.81 1.66
C ASP A 33 1.39 8.61 1.44
N HIS A 34 1.96 7.43 1.20
CA HIS A 34 1.25 6.14 1.11
C HIS A 34 1.47 5.25 2.33
N SER A 35 1.88 5.82 3.47
CA SER A 35 2.10 5.09 4.71
C SER A 35 1.08 5.44 5.78
N LEU A 36 0.67 4.42 6.54
CA LEU A 36 -0.23 4.54 7.70
C LEU A 36 0.49 4.03 8.95
N THR A 37 1.31 4.87 9.55
CA THR A 37 2.13 4.53 10.74
C THR A 37 1.66 5.26 11.99
N ARG A 38 1.75 4.60 13.16
CA ARG A 38 1.38 5.19 14.45
C ARG A 38 2.16 6.50 14.69
N PRO A 39 1.55 7.54 15.29
CA PRO A 39 0.19 7.60 15.84
C PRO A 39 -0.88 8.01 14.81
N TYR A 40 -0.65 7.74 13.52
CA TYR A 40 -1.53 8.04 12.38
C TYR A 40 -1.84 9.52 12.15
N PRO A 41 -0.83 10.41 12.15
CA PRO A 41 -1.03 11.86 12.00
C PRO A 41 -1.57 12.27 10.61
N ASN A 42 -1.49 11.36 9.64
CA ASN A 42 -1.88 11.60 8.26
C ASN A 42 -3.34 11.22 7.96
N VAL A 43 -4.06 10.63 8.92
CA VAL A 43 -5.48 10.33 8.74
C VAL A 43 -6.29 11.63 8.77
N GLY A 44 -7.22 11.77 7.82
CA GLY A 44 -7.95 13.01 7.53
C GLY A 44 -7.17 14.02 6.66
N LYS A 45 -5.93 13.69 6.26
CA LYS A 45 -5.12 14.52 5.34
C LYS A 45 -4.73 13.76 4.07
N LEU A 46 -4.08 12.62 4.26
CA LEU A 46 -3.59 11.73 3.18
C LEU A 46 -4.34 10.40 3.15
N TRP A 47 -5.13 10.13 4.19
CA TRP A 47 -5.96 8.94 4.31
C TRP A 47 -7.36 9.32 4.74
N ASP A 48 -8.33 9.04 3.87
CA ASP A 48 -9.75 9.19 4.18
C ASP A 48 -10.28 7.88 4.77
N PHE A 49 -11.28 7.95 5.63
CA PHE A 49 -11.91 6.78 6.23
C PHE A 49 -13.44 6.91 6.21
N SER A 50 -14.14 5.79 6.12
CA SER A 50 -15.60 5.72 6.08
C SER A 50 -16.16 4.59 6.96
N GLY A 51 -17.49 4.59 7.11
CA GLY A 51 -18.23 3.56 7.82
C GLY A 51 -17.90 3.52 9.31
N HIS A 52 -17.56 2.33 9.80
CA HIS A 52 -17.32 2.07 11.23
C HIS A 52 -15.84 2.12 11.61
N THR A 53 -14.98 2.63 10.72
CA THR A 53 -13.56 2.77 10.98
C THR A 53 -13.31 3.71 12.17
N MET A 54 -12.46 3.27 13.09
CA MET A 54 -12.04 4.03 14.27
C MET A 54 -10.52 4.16 14.30
N ILE A 55 -10.05 5.36 14.60
CA ILE A 55 -8.63 5.71 14.68
C ILE A 55 -8.24 5.96 16.13
N THR A 56 -7.14 5.38 16.57
CA THR A 56 -6.52 5.64 17.87
C THR A 56 -5.02 5.82 17.68
N ASN A 57 -4.30 6.31 18.69
CA ASN A 57 -2.84 6.43 18.61
C ASN A 57 -2.11 5.08 18.43
N ASN A 58 -2.79 3.96 18.75
CA ASN A 58 -2.18 2.63 18.79
C ASN A 58 -2.55 1.73 17.61
N TYR A 59 -3.77 1.88 17.08
CA TYR A 59 -4.28 1.09 15.97
C TYR A 59 -5.36 1.85 15.19
N VAL A 60 -5.51 1.46 13.92
CA VAL A 60 -6.70 1.70 13.11
C VAL A 60 -7.54 0.44 13.14
N ARG A 61 -8.82 0.56 13.50
CA ARG A 61 -9.78 -0.54 13.52
C ARG A 61 -10.84 -0.29 12.45
N LEU A 62 -10.92 -1.17 11.45
CA LEU A 62 -11.92 -1.06 10.37
C LEU A 62 -13.33 -1.39 10.88
N THR A 63 -13.49 -2.47 11.64
CA THR A 63 -14.77 -2.90 12.20
C THR A 63 -14.63 -3.35 13.66
N PRO A 64 -15.63 -3.09 14.52
CA PRO A 64 -15.72 -3.75 15.81
C PRO A 64 -16.24 -5.19 15.65
N ASP A 65 -16.13 -5.99 16.72
CA ASP A 65 -16.73 -7.33 16.83
C ASP A 65 -18.25 -7.22 17.04
N LEU A 66 -18.94 -6.73 16.01
CA LEU A 66 -20.39 -6.56 15.94
C LEU A 66 -20.86 -6.91 14.52
N GLN A 67 -22.07 -7.45 14.42
CA GLN A 67 -22.66 -7.85 13.14
C GLN A 67 -22.94 -6.63 12.24
N SER A 68 -22.90 -6.86 10.92
CA SER A 68 -23.26 -5.88 9.90
C SER A 68 -22.48 -4.58 10.02
N LYS A 69 -21.16 -4.70 10.24
CA LYS A 69 -20.23 -3.58 10.28
C LYS A 69 -19.30 -3.62 9.08
N SER A 70 -19.14 -2.46 8.49
CA SER A 70 -18.23 -2.21 7.38
C SER A 70 -17.54 -0.88 7.61
N GLY A 71 -16.26 -0.83 7.30
CA GLY A 71 -15.42 0.35 7.43
C GLY A 71 -14.26 0.24 6.46
N ALA A 72 -13.87 1.38 5.90
CA ALA A 72 -12.76 1.47 4.97
C ALA A 72 -11.81 2.59 5.37
N ILE A 73 -10.58 2.49 4.86
CA ILE A 73 -9.58 3.56 4.89
C ILE A 73 -8.84 3.54 3.55
N TRP A 74 -8.67 4.72 2.96
CA TRP A 74 -8.18 4.89 1.59
C TRP A 74 -7.15 6.00 1.53
N ASN A 75 -6.05 5.75 0.83
CA ASN A 75 -5.11 6.82 0.53
C ASN A 75 -5.75 7.84 -0.44
N THR A 76 -5.47 9.12 -0.25
CA THR A 76 -6.05 10.18 -1.08
C THR A 76 -5.34 10.34 -2.42
N SER A 77 -4.08 9.91 -2.51
CA SER A 77 -3.21 10.13 -3.67
C SER A 77 -2.88 8.81 -4.38
N PRO A 78 -2.82 8.80 -5.72
CA PRO A 78 -2.45 7.61 -6.47
C PRO A 78 -0.96 7.27 -6.27
N ILE A 79 -0.62 5.98 -6.32
CA ILE A 79 0.77 5.51 -6.40
C ILE A 79 1.23 5.69 -7.85
N MET A 80 2.25 6.53 -8.06
CA MET A 80 2.79 6.82 -9.39
C MET A 80 4.04 5.97 -9.74
N THR A 81 4.57 5.22 -8.77
CA THR A 81 5.77 4.41 -8.94
C THR A 81 5.43 3.05 -9.52
N LYS A 82 6.18 2.64 -10.55
CA LYS A 82 5.98 1.36 -11.23
C LYS A 82 6.19 0.15 -10.33
N ASN A 83 7.25 0.18 -9.52
CA ASN A 83 7.60 -0.90 -8.60
C ASN A 83 7.35 -0.42 -7.17
N TRP A 84 6.56 -1.18 -6.41
CA TRP A 84 6.28 -0.86 -5.02
C TRP A 84 6.08 -2.13 -4.21
N GLU A 85 6.32 -2.01 -2.91
CA GLU A 85 6.04 -3.04 -1.91
C GLU A 85 5.13 -2.44 -0.84
N LEU A 86 4.18 -3.24 -0.35
CA LEU A 86 3.33 -2.88 0.77
C LEU A 86 3.55 -3.86 1.92
N GLN A 87 3.96 -3.32 3.08
CA GLN A 87 4.06 -4.08 4.32
C GLN A 87 2.87 -3.76 5.23
N VAL A 88 2.04 -4.77 5.51
CA VAL A 88 0.84 -4.60 6.33
C VAL A 88 0.98 -5.39 7.63
N THR A 89 0.93 -4.67 8.75
CA THR A 89 0.73 -5.29 10.07
C THR A 89 -0.75 -5.20 10.42
N PHE A 90 -1.43 -6.35 10.53
CA PHE A 90 -2.85 -6.40 10.85
C PHE A 90 -3.13 -7.38 12.00
N LYS A 91 -4.33 -7.28 12.56
CA LYS A 91 -4.85 -8.24 13.53
C LYS A 91 -6.35 -8.40 13.31
N VAL A 92 -6.79 -9.64 13.14
CA VAL A 92 -8.21 -10.01 13.17
C VAL A 92 -8.44 -10.78 14.48
N HIS A 93 -9.43 -10.38 15.26
CA HIS A 93 -9.79 -11.05 16.50
C HIS A 93 -11.27 -10.81 16.83
N GLY A 94 -11.88 -11.72 17.58
CA GLY A 94 -13.26 -11.64 18.04
C GLY A 94 -13.49 -12.55 19.26
N LYS A 95 -14.67 -12.46 19.86
CA LYS A 95 -15.08 -13.28 21.02
C LYS A 95 -15.82 -14.55 20.64
N GLY A 96 -16.23 -14.70 19.38
CA GLY A 96 -16.86 -15.91 18.88
C GLY A 96 -15.99 -17.15 19.10
N THR A 97 -16.61 -18.32 19.18
CA THR A 97 -15.89 -19.58 19.41
C THR A 97 -15.87 -20.50 18.19
N GLU A 98 -16.82 -20.34 17.26
CA GLU A 98 -17.04 -21.31 16.17
C GLU A 98 -17.22 -20.67 14.79
N LEU A 99 -17.93 -19.54 14.69
CA LEU A 99 -18.17 -18.84 13.42
C LEU A 99 -17.68 -17.40 13.51
N PHE A 100 -16.94 -16.99 12.47
CA PHE A 100 -16.38 -15.65 12.30
C PHE A 100 -16.55 -15.24 10.84
N GLY A 101 -16.61 -13.94 10.59
CA GLY A 101 -16.70 -13.41 9.23
C GLY A 101 -16.95 -11.91 9.24
N ASP A 102 -16.71 -11.20 8.15
CA ASP A 102 -16.32 -11.75 6.83
C ASP A 102 -14.80 -11.72 6.59
N GLY A 103 -14.10 -10.70 7.09
CA GLY A 103 -12.66 -10.50 6.88
C GLY A 103 -12.33 -9.06 6.55
N PHE A 104 -11.21 -8.83 5.85
CA PHE A 104 -10.84 -7.54 5.28
C PHE A 104 -10.16 -7.72 3.92
N ALA A 105 -10.12 -6.66 3.14
CA ALA A 105 -9.44 -6.62 1.85
C ALA A 105 -8.38 -5.51 1.82
N LEU A 106 -7.35 -5.71 1.01
CA LEU A 106 -6.40 -4.68 0.61
C LEU A 106 -6.71 -4.30 -0.83
N TRP A 107 -6.75 -2.99 -1.08
CA TRP A 107 -7.14 -2.45 -2.37
C TRP A 107 -6.00 -1.67 -3.01
N TYR A 108 -5.70 -2.05 -4.25
CA TYR A 108 -5.02 -1.20 -5.21
C TYR A 108 -6.01 -1.03 -6.37
N ALA A 109 -6.59 0.16 -6.49
CA ALA A 109 -7.72 0.41 -7.40
C ALA A 109 -7.71 1.84 -7.92
N GLN A 110 -8.34 2.05 -9.08
CA GLN A 110 -8.45 3.36 -9.74
C GLN A 110 -9.37 4.32 -8.99
N GLU A 111 -10.49 3.81 -8.47
CA GLU A 111 -11.44 4.59 -7.67
C GLU A 111 -11.22 4.32 -6.19
N ARG A 112 -11.34 5.38 -5.37
CA ARG A 112 -11.24 5.34 -3.91
C ARG A 112 -12.56 5.75 -3.27
N MET A 113 -12.79 5.35 -2.03
CA MET A 113 -13.95 5.79 -1.23
C MET A 113 -15.31 5.49 -1.87
N MET A 114 -15.42 4.39 -2.60
CA MET A 114 -16.68 3.89 -3.14
C MET A 114 -17.19 2.78 -2.24
N ASP A 115 -18.16 3.06 -1.38
CA ASP A 115 -18.74 2.07 -0.48
C ASP A 115 -19.47 0.96 -1.28
N GLY A 116 -19.48 -0.26 -0.74
CA GLY A 116 -20.18 -1.38 -1.37
C GLY A 116 -20.07 -2.70 -0.61
N PRO A 117 -20.58 -3.79 -1.19
CA PRO A 117 -20.72 -5.07 -0.51
C PRO A 117 -19.40 -5.84 -0.37
N VAL A 118 -18.33 -5.45 -1.08
CA VAL A 118 -17.07 -6.20 -1.12
C VAL A 118 -16.14 -5.66 -0.05
N PHE A 119 -16.23 -6.20 1.17
CA PHE A 119 -15.40 -5.80 2.31
C PHE A 119 -15.32 -4.28 2.54
N GLY A 120 -16.43 -3.57 2.31
CA GLY A 120 -16.52 -2.11 2.45
C GLY A 120 -16.12 -1.30 1.23
N SER A 121 -15.98 -1.92 0.06
CA SER A 121 -15.75 -1.26 -1.22
C SER A 121 -16.76 -1.71 -2.27
N LYS A 122 -16.84 -0.94 -3.37
CA LYS A 122 -17.71 -1.24 -4.52
C LYS A 122 -17.42 -2.61 -5.13
N ASP A 123 -18.48 -3.21 -5.68
CA ASP A 123 -18.33 -4.33 -6.59
C ASP A 123 -17.80 -3.84 -7.96
N TYR A 124 -17.18 -4.73 -8.75
CA TYR A 124 -16.54 -4.42 -10.03
C TYR A 124 -15.53 -3.26 -9.97
N PHE A 125 -14.40 -3.47 -9.29
CA PHE A 125 -13.30 -2.52 -9.23
C PHE A 125 -12.37 -2.60 -10.45
N SER A 126 -11.73 -1.48 -10.79
CA SER A 126 -10.74 -1.40 -11.85
C SER A 126 -9.36 -1.11 -11.28
N VAL A 127 -8.34 -1.75 -11.85
CA VAL A 127 -6.92 -1.54 -11.53
C VAL A 127 -6.27 -0.71 -12.62
N GLN A 128 -5.43 0.25 -12.24
CA GLN A 128 -4.61 1.02 -13.17
C GLN A 128 -3.22 0.37 -13.25
N TRP A 129 -2.89 -0.16 -14.43
CA TRP A 129 -1.58 -0.73 -14.76
C TRP A 129 -0.61 0.33 -15.29
#